data_AF-A0A7W7VND8-F1
#
_entry.id   AF-A0A7W7VND8-F1
#
_cell.length_a   1.000
_cell.length_b   1.000
_cell.length_c   1.000
_cell.angle_alpha   90.00
_cell.angle_beta   90.00
_cell.angle_gamma   90.00
#
_symmetry.space_group_name_H-M   'P 1'
#
loop_
_entity.id
_entity.type
_entity.pdbx_description
1 polymer ?
#
loop_
_entity_poly.entity_id
_entity_poly.type
_entity_poly.pdbx_seq_one_letter_code
_entity_poly.pdbx_strand_id
1 'polypeptide(L)'
;MREERAEDARTEARRLIRDLFGDGQPDAVTLLGEARAVLGAERVTLCADLARGVPLTRRSAELAALAALLVGTRDLGEGWWSRSRGEKLPSPDEVLRTATAIDPWTDLTVLEMLAAWIADDAADEQWGRPLAATDLNSWQAEDRVELPGGARPGERVLVSFDVGGRLDAVVVVRPDDTLGSNLDFHSLRYSRPAEAQWSWGVAAGLGPHRLAGEDPDPYARPVDPAAAEVLRAWALRHGVHTEDVGTAWRDRGDVVAAIERVDWMWRSGEWFAWWRAAVALAEGDGERLAARLEDITSAP
;
A
#
# COMPACT_ATOMS: atom_id res chain seq x y z
N MET A 1 16.34 16.12 7.98
CA MET A 1 15.32 16.54 6.98
C MET A 1 14.55 15.37 6.34
N ARG A 2 15.14 14.25 5.93
CA ARG A 2 14.35 13.08 5.41
C ARG A 2 13.82 12.16 6.51
N GLU A 3 14.62 11.84 7.52
CA GLU A 3 14.19 11.04 8.69
C GLU A 3 13.08 11.75 9.47
N GLU A 4 13.23 13.05 9.75
CA GLU A 4 12.18 13.90 10.36
C GLU A 4 10.85 13.80 9.58
N ARG A 5 10.89 13.82 8.23
CA ARG A 5 9.68 13.68 7.39
C ARG A 5 9.05 12.29 7.45
N ALA A 6 9.86 11.23 7.61
CA ALA A 6 9.36 9.87 7.75
C ALA A 6 8.73 9.64 9.15
N GLU A 7 9.31 10.23 10.19
CA GLU A 7 8.74 10.26 11.54
C GLU A 7 7.43 11.07 11.59
N ASP A 8 7.37 12.19 10.87
CA ASP A 8 6.15 12.99 10.71
C ASP A 8 5.05 12.18 10.00
N ALA A 9 5.39 11.48 8.91
CA ALA A 9 4.44 10.64 8.17
C ALA A 9 3.89 9.49 9.02
N ARG A 10 4.74 8.82 9.82
CA ARG A 10 4.29 7.78 10.78
C ARG A 10 3.41 8.35 11.88
N THR A 11 3.73 9.54 12.37
CA THR A 11 2.93 10.22 13.39
C THR A 11 1.55 10.60 12.84
N GLU A 12 1.50 11.11 11.63
CA GLU A 12 0.26 11.48 10.95
C GLU A 12 -0.58 10.25 10.58
N ALA A 13 0.03 9.19 10.05
CA ALA A 13 -0.64 7.92 9.79
C ALA A 13 -1.27 7.34 11.08
N ARG A 14 -0.55 7.37 12.21
CA ARG A 14 -1.10 6.95 13.50
C ARG A 14 -2.24 7.84 13.96
N ARG A 15 -2.18 9.16 13.72
CA ARG A 15 -3.28 10.08 14.02
C ARG A 15 -4.52 9.72 13.20
N LEU A 16 -4.36 9.54 11.89
CA LEU A 16 -5.44 9.15 10.98
C LEU A 16 -6.03 7.78 11.36
N ILE A 17 -5.20 6.79 11.66
CA ILE A 17 -5.68 5.48 12.15
C ILE A 17 -6.44 5.62 13.46
N ARG A 18 -5.97 6.43 14.41
CA ARG A 18 -6.73 6.67 15.65
C ARG A 18 -8.08 7.33 15.38
N ASP A 19 -8.12 8.30 14.48
CA ASP A 19 -9.36 8.97 14.10
C ASP A 19 -10.33 8.00 13.38
N LEU A 20 -9.80 7.01 12.65
CA LEU A 20 -10.59 6.03 11.88
C LEU A 20 -11.00 4.79 12.70
N PHE A 21 -10.18 4.35 13.64
CA PHE A 21 -10.28 3.05 14.34
C PHE A 21 -10.18 3.12 15.88
N GLY A 22 -9.93 4.29 16.46
CA GLY A 22 -9.78 4.50 17.91
C GLY A 22 -8.34 4.38 18.44
N ASP A 23 -8.17 4.54 19.75
CA ASP A 23 -6.86 4.75 20.40
C ASP A 23 -5.91 3.52 20.48
N GLY A 24 -6.27 2.40 19.83
CA GLY A 24 -5.47 1.17 19.82
C GLY A 24 -4.37 1.16 18.75
N GLN A 25 -3.32 0.34 18.97
CA GLN A 25 -2.39 0.01 17.88
C GLN A 25 -3.16 -0.79 16.82
N PRO A 26 -3.07 -0.44 15.54
CA PRO A 26 -3.77 -1.17 14.47
C PRO A 26 -3.30 -2.62 14.43
N ASP A 27 -4.23 -3.56 14.59
CA ASP A 27 -4.00 -4.99 14.52
C ASP A 27 -5.04 -5.68 13.61
N ALA A 28 -4.65 -6.81 13.03
CA ALA A 28 -5.49 -7.53 12.06
C ALA A 28 -6.83 -8.03 12.66
N VAL A 29 -6.87 -8.36 13.95
CA VAL A 29 -8.08 -8.86 14.63
C VAL A 29 -9.09 -7.75 14.78
N THR A 30 -8.65 -6.58 15.25
CA THR A 30 -9.46 -5.38 15.40
C THR A 30 -9.99 -4.92 14.04
N LEU A 31 -9.15 -4.89 13.00
CA LEU A 31 -9.58 -4.54 11.65
C LEU A 31 -10.66 -5.50 11.12
N LEU A 32 -10.46 -6.81 11.25
CA LEU A 32 -11.44 -7.82 10.82
C LEU A 32 -12.75 -7.72 11.61
N GLY A 33 -12.67 -7.39 12.90
CA GLY A 33 -13.83 -7.14 13.75
C GLY A 33 -14.66 -5.95 13.28
N GLU A 34 -14.01 -4.80 13.07
CA GLU A 34 -14.63 -3.58 12.54
C GLU A 34 -15.18 -3.79 11.14
N ALA A 35 -14.42 -4.46 10.27
CA ALA A 35 -14.85 -4.77 8.91
C ALA A 35 -16.11 -5.64 8.91
N ARG A 36 -16.26 -6.57 9.86
CA ARG A 36 -17.43 -7.46 9.90
C ARG A 36 -18.73 -6.69 10.14
N ALA A 37 -18.67 -5.62 10.92
CA ALA A 37 -19.82 -4.77 11.22
C ALA A 37 -20.29 -3.95 10.00
N VAL A 38 -19.40 -3.66 9.05
CA VAL A 38 -19.69 -2.78 7.89
C VAL A 38 -19.84 -3.57 6.58
N LEU A 39 -18.94 -4.50 6.31
CA LEU A 39 -18.92 -5.27 5.06
C LEU A 39 -19.84 -6.50 5.14
N GLY A 40 -20.15 -6.95 6.35
CA GLY A 40 -20.82 -8.23 6.60
C GLY A 40 -19.85 -9.41 6.71
N ALA A 41 -20.31 -10.48 7.35
CA ALA A 41 -19.45 -11.62 7.70
C ALA A 41 -18.90 -12.37 6.47
N GLU A 42 -19.70 -12.56 5.42
CA GLU A 42 -19.28 -13.27 4.20
C GLU A 42 -18.08 -12.58 3.52
N ARG A 43 -18.19 -11.27 3.26
CA ARG A 43 -17.13 -10.49 2.62
C ARG A 43 -15.85 -10.51 3.44
N VAL A 44 -15.95 -10.34 4.75
CA VAL A 44 -14.78 -10.37 5.62
C VAL A 44 -14.11 -11.73 5.64
N THR A 45 -14.87 -12.82 5.60
CA THR A 45 -14.30 -14.16 5.45
C THR A 45 -13.53 -14.30 4.15
N LEU A 46 -14.11 -13.86 3.02
CA LEU A 46 -13.43 -13.90 1.71
C LEU A 46 -12.16 -13.04 1.70
N CYS A 47 -12.21 -11.82 2.24
CA CYS A 47 -11.02 -10.96 2.37
C CYS A 47 -9.94 -11.61 3.25
N ALA A 48 -10.32 -12.24 4.36
CA ALA A 48 -9.39 -12.96 5.22
C ALA A 48 -8.81 -14.20 4.54
N ASP A 49 -9.59 -14.91 3.71
CA ASP A 49 -9.10 -16.03 2.90
C ASP A 49 -8.05 -15.57 1.89
N LEU A 50 -8.30 -14.46 1.19
CA LEU A 50 -7.35 -13.84 0.26
C LEU A 50 -6.06 -13.40 0.99
N ALA A 51 -6.18 -12.73 2.13
CA ALA A 51 -5.04 -12.30 2.94
C ALA A 51 -4.22 -13.47 3.52
N ARG A 52 -4.85 -14.63 3.74
CA ARG A 52 -4.14 -15.87 4.10
C ARG A 52 -3.40 -16.50 2.92
N GLY A 53 -3.91 -16.32 1.70
CA GLY A 53 -3.34 -16.90 0.48
C GLY A 53 -2.10 -16.18 -0.08
N VAL A 54 -1.83 -14.94 0.35
CA VAL A 54 -0.66 -14.18 -0.10
C VAL A 54 0.61 -14.53 0.69
N PRO A 55 1.82 -14.23 0.15
CA PRO A 55 3.07 -14.26 0.92
C PRO A 55 2.97 -13.48 2.25
N LEU A 56 3.64 -13.96 3.30
CA LEU A 56 3.58 -13.36 4.64
C LEU A 56 4.03 -11.90 4.65
N THR A 57 5.03 -11.56 3.83
CA THR A 57 5.55 -10.20 3.63
C THR A 57 4.60 -9.30 2.81
N ARG A 58 3.58 -9.86 2.16
CA ARG A 58 2.53 -9.11 1.43
C ARG A 58 1.24 -8.96 2.23
N ARG A 59 1.06 -9.69 3.34
CA ARG A 59 -0.16 -9.69 4.14
C ARG A 59 -0.55 -8.30 4.68
N SER A 60 0.43 -7.46 5.01
CA SER A 60 0.17 -6.07 5.43
C SER A 60 -0.55 -5.27 4.34
N ALA A 61 -0.20 -5.47 3.06
CA ALA A 61 -0.85 -4.80 1.93
C ALA A 61 -2.31 -5.26 1.76
N GLU A 62 -2.60 -6.55 1.94
CA GLU A 62 -3.98 -7.08 1.91
C GLU A 62 -4.84 -6.50 3.03
N LEU A 63 -4.29 -6.37 4.23
CA LEU A 63 -4.99 -5.76 5.36
C LEU A 63 -5.16 -4.25 5.19
N ALA A 64 -4.18 -3.56 4.63
CA ALA A 64 -4.31 -2.16 4.24
C ALA A 64 -5.44 -1.97 3.21
N ALA A 65 -5.51 -2.85 2.19
CA ALA A 65 -6.59 -2.83 1.22
C ALA A 65 -7.96 -3.08 1.88
N LEU A 66 -8.05 -3.99 2.86
CA LEU A 66 -9.26 -4.18 3.65
C LEU A 66 -9.65 -2.91 4.46
N ALA A 67 -8.69 -2.18 5.00
CA ALA A 67 -8.95 -0.90 5.68
C ALA A 67 -9.55 0.13 4.72
N ALA A 68 -9.05 0.20 3.47
CA ALA A 68 -9.63 1.03 2.42
C ALA A 68 -11.08 0.64 2.12
N LEU A 69 -11.35 -0.66 1.96
CA LEU A 69 -12.68 -1.20 1.70
C LEU A 69 -13.67 -0.91 2.82
N LEU A 70 -13.23 -0.99 4.06
CA LEU A 70 -14.00 -0.62 5.25
C LEU A 70 -14.39 0.86 5.23
N VAL A 71 -13.43 1.76 5.07
CA VAL A 71 -13.71 3.20 5.05
C VAL A 71 -14.54 3.58 3.83
N GLY A 72 -14.21 3.07 2.65
CA GLY A 72 -14.96 3.33 1.43
C GLY A 72 -16.38 2.80 1.46
N THR A 73 -16.65 1.66 2.11
CA THR A 73 -18.02 1.17 2.28
C THR A 73 -18.82 2.05 3.24
N ARG A 74 -18.19 2.61 4.27
CA ARG A 74 -18.85 3.61 5.15
C ARG A 74 -19.22 4.87 4.38
N ASP A 75 -18.36 5.30 3.46
CA ASP A 75 -18.54 6.56 2.73
C ASP A 75 -19.50 6.45 1.54
N LEU A 76 -19.38 5.39 0.72
CA LEU A 76 -20.17 5.16 -0.50
C LEU A 76 -21.44 4.32 -0.26
N GLY A 77 -21.55 3.69 0.91
CA GLY A 77 -22.63 2.78 1.28
C GLY A 77 -22.53 1.38 0.69
N GLU A 78 -23.28 0.44 1.27
CA GLU A 78 -23.26 -0.98 0.89
C GLU A 78 -23.62 -1.23 -0.59
N GLY A 79 -24.43 -0.35 -1.19
CA GLY A 79 -24.84 -0.45 -2.59
C GLY A 79 -23.68 -0.42 -3.58
N TRP A 80 -22.52 0.11 -3.17
CA TRP A 80 -21.28 0.09 -3.95
C TRP A 80 -20.89 -1.32 -4.38
N TRP A 81 -21.03 -2.30 -3.48
CA TRP A 81 -20.62 -3.69 -3.73
C TRP A 81 -21.38 -4.36 -4.88
N SER A 82 -22.64 -3.97 -5.08
CA SER A 82 -23.50 -4.49 -6.15
C SER A 82 -23.49 -3.63 -7.42
N ARG A 83 -22.77 -2.50 -7.41
CA ARG A 83 -22.79 -1.54 -8.51
C ARG A 83 -22.11 -2.13 -9.76
N SER A 84 -22.77 -2.01 -10.91
CA SER A 84 -22.17 -2.32 -12.21
C SER A 84 -21.13 -1.25 -12.56
N ARG A 85 -19.92 -1.68 -12.95
CA ARG A 85 -18.81 -0.78 -13.31
C ARG A 85 -18.69 -0.64 -14.83
N GLY A 86 -19.63 0.10 -15.41
CA GLY A 86 -19.75 0.20 -16.87
C GLY A 86 -20.28 -1.09 -17.49
N GLU A 87 -20.27 -1.18 -18.82
CA GLU A 87 -20.97 -2.27 -19.53
C GLU A 87 -20.24 -3.63 -19.49
N LYS A 88 -18.97 -3.67 -19.05
CA LYS A 88 -18.12 -4.87 -19.18
C LYS A 88 -17.46 -5.37 -17.90
N LEU A 89 -17.38 -4.56 -16.85
CA LEU A 89 -16.72 -4.97 -15.61
C LEU A 89 -17.75 -5.58 -14.63
N PRO A 90 -17.40 -6.67 -13.95
CA PRO A 90 -18.23 -7.27 -12.93
C PRO A 90 -18.39 -6.34 -11.71
N SER A 91 -19.37 -6.64 -10.89
CA SER A 91 -19.55 -5.94 -9.61
C SER A 91 -18.38 -6.24 -8.64
N PRO A 92 -18.06 -5.34 -7.69
CA PRO A 92 -17.07 -5.63 -6.65
C PRO A 92 -17.32 -6.93 -5.89
N ASP A 93 -18.59 -7.27 -5.64
CA ASP A 93 -18.99 -8.53 -4.99
C ASP A 93 -18.62 -9.77 -5.82
N GLU A 94 -18.79 -9.69 -7.13
CA GLU A 94 -18.46 -10.78 -8.05
C GLU A 94 -16.94 -10.97 -8.15
N VAL A 95 -16.19 -9.87 -8.21
CA VAL A 95 -14.71 -9.90 -8.13
C VAL A 95 -14.24 -10.58 -6.85
N LEU A 96 -14.79 -10.19 -5.69
CA LEU A 96 -14.39 -10.76 -4.40
C LEU A 96 -14.69 -12.26 -4.33
N ARG A 97 -15.85 -12.71 -4.84
CA ARG A 97 -16.24 -14.13 -4.83
C ARG A 97 -15.43 -14.98 -5.81
N THR A 98 -15.10 -14.43 -6.98
CA THR A 98 -14.33 -15.16 -8.01
C THR A 98 -12.83 -15.13 -7.77
N ALA A 99 -12.36 -14.28 -6.85
CA ALA A 99 -10.94 -14.10 -6.52
C ALA A 99 -10.06 -13.88 -7.77
N THR A 100 -10.61 -13.24 -8.80
CA THR A 100 -9.93 -13.03 -10.08
C THR A 100 -9.65 -11.54 -10.27
N ALA A 101 -8.37 -11.17 -10.33
CA ALA A 101 -7.96 -9.82 -10.73
C ALA A 101 -8.28 -9.59 -12.21
N ILE A 102 -8.69 -8.37 -12.57
CA ILE A 102 -9.19 -8.03 -13.90
C ILE A 102 -8.22 -7.07 -14.59
N ASP A 103 -7.94 -7.35 -15.86
CA ASP A 103 -7.16 -6.49 -16.77
C ASP A 103 -7.72 -5.04 -16.76
N PRO A 104 -6.89 -3.98 -16.62
CA PRO A 104 -5.43 -3.94 -16.66
C PRO A 104 -4.69 -4.12 -15.32
N TRP A 105 -5.38 -4.45 -14.24
CA TRP A 105 -4.79 -4.54 -12.90
C TRP A 105 -4.21 -5.92 -12.55
N THR A 106 -3.63 -6.63 -13.52
CA THR A 106 -3.09 -7.99 -13.28
C THR A 106 -1.92 -8.02 -12.30
N ASP A 107 -1.27 -6.89 -12.07
CA ASP A 107 -0.15 -6.76 -11.13
C ASP A 107 -0.62 -6.55 -9.67
N LEU A 108 -1.90 -6.26 -9.45
CA LEU A 108 -2.49 -6.07 -8.13
C LEU A 108 -3.16 -7.37 -7.67
N THR A 109 -3.18 -7.59 -6.36
CA THR A 109 -4.09 -8.60 -5.81
C THR A 109 -5.54 -8.13 -5.93
N VAL A 110 -6.47 -9.06 -5.73
CA VAL A 110 -7.92 -8.77 -5.75
C VAL A 110 -8.28 -7.67 -4.76
N LEU A 111 -7.74 -7.71 -3.53
CA LEU A 111 -8.06 -6.69 -2.53
C LEU A 111 -7.44 -5.35 -2.89
N GLU A 112 -6.19 -5.30 -3.36
CA GLU A 112 -5.55 -4.06 -3.81
C GLU A 112 -6.33 -3.40 -4.97
N MET A 113 -6.80 -4.20 -5.93
CA MET A 113 -7.64 -3.73 -7.03
C MET A 113 -8.97 -3.15 -6.52
N LEU A 114 -9.66 -3.86 -5.62
CA LEU A 114 -10.93 -3.39 -5.06
C LEU A 114 -10.75 -2.14 -4.17
N ALA A 115 -9.67 -2.06 -3.41
CA ALA A 115 -9.28 -0.88 -2.66
C ALA A 115 -9.03 0.31 -3.60
N ALA A 116 -8.39 0.07 -4.75
CA ALA A 116 -8.19 1.12 -5.73
C ALA A 116 -9.51 1.63 -6.32
N TRP A 117 -10.42 0.72 -6.69
CA TRP A 117 -11.73 1.09 -7.21
C TRP A 117 -12.55 1.90 -6.22
N ILE A 118 -12.59 1.51 -4.94
CA ILE A 118 -13.39 2.21 -3.94
C ILE A 118 -12.79 3.58 -3.61
N ALA A 119 -11.46 3.71 -3.64
CA ALA A 119 -10.78 4.97 -3.41
C ALA A 119 -11.02 5.98 -4.54
N ASP A 120 -10.98 5.54 -5.79
CA ASP A 120 -11.28 6.41 -6.93
C ASP A 120 -12.76 6.79 -7.00
N ASP A 121 -13.67 5.86 -6.72
CA ASP A 121 -15.10 6.17 -6.67
C ASP A 121 -15.41 7.20 -5.56
N ALA A 122 -14.77 7.07 -4.39
CA ALA A 122 -14.90 8.04 -3.30
C ALA A 122 -14.34 9.41 -3.67
N ALA A 123 -13.18 9.45 -4.34
CA ALA A 123 -12.61 10.69 -4.86
C ALA A 123 -13.52 11.35 -5.90
N ASP A 124 -14.10 10.56 -6.80
CA ASP A 124 -15.02 11.02 -7.85
C ASP A 124 -16.34 11.55 -7.27
N GLU A 125 -16.88 10.91 -6.22
CA GLU A 125 -18.08 11.40 -5.53
C GLU A 125 -17.82 12.71 -4.79
N GLN A 126 -16.63 12.84 -4.17
CA GLN A 126 -16.29 14.00 -3.36
C GLN A 126 -15.87 15.23 -4.20
N TRP A 127 -15.10 15.02 -5.27
CA TRP A 127 -14.46 16.10 -6.02
C TRP A 127 -14.83 16.14 -7.51
N GLY A 128 -15.53 15.12 -8.00
CA GLY A 128 -15.80 14.93 -9.42
C GLY A 128 -14.73 14.11 -10.13
N ARG A 129 -15.03 13.70 -11.36
CA ARG A 129 -14.12 12.91 -12.19
C ARG A 129 -12.95 13.76 -12.68
N PRO A 130 -11.71 13.24 -12.63
CA PRO A 130 -10.57 13.95 -13.16
C PRO A 130 -10.65 14.07 -14.69
N LEU A 131 -10.19 15.18 -15.24
CA LEU A 131 -10.10 15.40 -16.68
C LEU A 131 -8.87 14.74 -17.30
N ALA A 132 -7.83 14.50 -16.50
CA ALA A 132 -6.59 13.86 -16.90
C ALA A 132 -5.91 13.16 -15.72
N ALA A 133 -4.89 12.36 -16.01
CA ALA A 133 -3.99 11.77 -15.04
C ALA A 133 -2.58 12.35 -15.19
N THR A 134 -1.83 12.48 -14.10
CA THR A 134 -0.44 12.94 -14.13
C THR A 134 0.44 12.14 -13.16
N ASP A 135 1.68 11.87 -13.54
CA ASP A 135 2.65 11.21 -12.67
C ASP A 135 3.48 12.25 -11.90
N LEU A 136 3.48 12.17 -10.56
CA LEU A 136 4.24 13.09 -9.70
C LEU A 136 5.69 12.66 -9.45
N ASN A 137 6.15 11.54 -10.03
CA ASN A 137 7.56 11.15 -9.97
C ASN A 137 8.47 12.09 -10.80
N SER A 138 7.89 12.94 -11.66
CA SER A 138 8.58 14.02 -12.34
C SER A 138 8.42 15.34 -11.58
N TRP A 139 9.51 16.10 -11.45
CA TRP A 139 9.48 17.43 -10.82
C TRP A 139 8.93 18.53 -11.75
N GLN A 140 8.57 18.18 -12.99
CA GLN A 140 8.02 19.13 -13.96
C GLN A 140 6.54 19.39 -13.68
N ALA A 141 6.23 20.62 -13.25
CA ALA A 141 4.87 21.07 -12.94
C ALA A 141 4.09 21.63 -14.14
N GLU A 142 4.80 22.01 -15.20
CA GLU A 142 4.25 22.75 -16.33
C GLU A 142 3.81 21.81 -17.47
N ASP A 143 2.64 22.08 -18.04
CA ASP A 143 2.10 21.49 -19.27
C ASP A 143 2.02 19.95 -19.25
N ARG A 144 1.75 19.41 -18.06
CA ARG A 144 1.55 17.97 -17.82
C ARG A 144 0.15 17.48 -18.22
N VAL A 145 -0.77 18.41 -18.40
CA VAL A 145 -2.20 18.16 -18.59
C VAL A 145 -2.65 18.93 -19.80
N GLU A 146 -3.23 18.22 -20.77
CA GLU A 146 -3.86 18.84 -21.92
C GLU A 146 -5.09 19.62 -21.47
N LEU A 147 -5.17 20.89 -21.90
CA LEU A 147 -6.26 21.76 -21.51
C LEU A 147 -7.53 21.42 -22.30
N PRO A 148 -8.71 21.40 -21.65
CA PRO A 148 -9.96 21.23 -22.35
C PRO A 148 -10.21 22.42 -23.31
N GLY A 149 -10.93 22.14 -24.40
CA GLY A 149 -11.30 23.18 -25.36
C GLY A 149 -12.11 24.30 -24.70
N GLY A 150 -11.64 25.55 -24.86
CA GLY A 150 -12.28 26.72 -24.25
C GLY A 150 -11.82 27.06 -22.83
N ALA A 151 -10.78 26.38 -22.33
CA ALA A 151 -10.14 26.70 -21.05
C ALA A 151 -9.79 28.18 -20.93
N ARG A 152 -9.98 28.74 -19.73
CA ARG A 152 -9.70 30.16 -19.44
C ARG A 152 -8.56 30.32 -18.45
N PRO A 153 -7.72 31.36 -18.57
CA PRO A 153 -6.72 31.67 -17.55
C PRO A 153 -7.33 31.72 -16.13
N GLY A 154 -6.66 31.07 -15.18
CA GLY A 154 -7.09 30.95 -13.78
C GLY A 154 -8.09 29.83 -13.51
N GLU A 155 -8.60 29.15 -14.52
CA GLU A 155 -9.46 27.96 -14.35
C GLU A 155 -8.69 26.82 -13.68
N ARG A 156 -9.39 26.02 -12.87
CA ARG A 156 -8.82 24.85 -12.18
C ARG A 156 -9.38 23.58 -12.81
N VAL A 157 -8.48 22.74 -13.28
CA VAL A 157 -8.77 21.44 -13.88
C VAL A 157 -8.40 20.36 -12.88
N LEU A 158 -9.37 19.53 -12.49
CA LEU A 158 -9.12 18.41 -11.61
C LEU A 158 -8.36 17.30 -12.33
N VAL A 159 -7.30 16.78 -11.73
CA VAL A 159 -6.51 15.67 -12.27
C VAL A 159 -6.28 14.60 -11.22
N SER A 160 -6.19 13.35 -11.64
CA SER A 160 -5.73 12.25 -10.80
C SER A 160 -4.21 12.14 -10.86
N PHE A 161 -3.61 11.68 -9.78
CA PHE A 161 -2.17 11.44 -9.75
C PHE A 161 -1.75 10.11 -9.14
N ASP A 162 -2.68 9.48 -8.43
CA ASP A 162 -2.56 8.18 -7.81
C ASP A 162 -3.99 7.68 -7.53
N VAL A 163 -4.11 6.43 -7.11
CA VAL A 163 -5.35 5.82 -6.64
C VAL A 163 -6.01 6.68 -5.57
N GLY A 164 -7.23 7.17 -5.82
CA GLY A 164 -7.95 8.05 -4.91
C GLY A 164 -7.31 9.44 -4.70
N GLY A 165 -6.16 9.71 -5.32
CA GLY A 165 -5.44 10.97 -5.25
C GLY A 165 -5.93 11.97 -6.29
N ARG A 166 -6.13 13.22 -5.88
CA ARG A 166 -6.47 14.33 -6.77
C ARG A 166 -5.59 15.57 -6.52
N LEU A 167 -5.32 16.31 -7.58
CA LEU A 167 -4.82 17.68 -7.48
C LEU A 167 -5.46 18.55 -8.56
N ASP A 168 -5.33 19.86 -8.41
CA ASP A 168 -5.78 20.80 -9.42
C ASP A 168 -4.59 21.24 -10.29
N ALA A 169 -4.83 21.35 -11.60
CA ALA A 169 -3.97 22.05 -12.53
C ALA A 169 -4.60 23.41 -12.84
N VAL A 170 -3.84 24.49 -12.68
CA VAL A 170 -4.29 25.86 -12.96
C VAL A 170 -3.94 26.22 -14.40
N VAL A 171 -4.91 26.73 -15.14
CA VAL A 171 -4.70 27.24 -16.50
C VAL A 171 -3.96 28.58 -16.42
N VAL A 172 -2.84 28.69 -17.11
CA VAL A 172 -1.98 29.88 -17.10
C VAL A 172 -1.72 30.37 -18.52
N VAL A 173 -1.43 31.67 -18.65
CA VAL A 173 -0.95 32.25 -19.92
C VAL A 173 0.57 32.21 -19.90
N ARG A 174 1.16 31.64 -20.95
CA ARG A 174 2.60 31.57 -21.17
C ARG A 174 3.12 32.89 -21.78
N PRO A 175 4.45 33.14 -21.76
CA PRO A 175 5.02 34.37 -22.32
C PRO A 175 4.78 34.58 -23.82
N ASP A 176 4.43 33.54 -24.56
CA ASP A 176 4.09 33.58 -25.99
C ASP A 176 2.58 33.70 -26.27
N ASP A 177 1.81 34.14 -25.27
CA ASP A 177 0.34 34.28 -25.29
C ASP A 177 -0.43 32.96 -25.52
N THR A 178 0.24 31.80 -25.41
CA THR A 178 -0.42 30.49 -25.42
C THR A 178 -0.94 30.10 -24.03
N LEU A 179 -1.92 29.21 -23.98
CA LEU A 179 -2.39 28.65 -22.71
C LEU A 179 -1.61 27.39 -22.35
N GLY A 180 -1.28 27.27 -21.07
CA GLY A 180 -0.66 26.10 -20.47
C GLY A 180 -1.30 25.70 -19.14
N SER A 181 -0.85 24.60 -18.55
CA SER A 181 -1.29 24.13 -17.23
C SER A 181 -0.12 24.12 -16.23
N ASN A 182 -0.37 24.51 -14.99
CA ASN A 182 0.57 24.36 -13.88
C ASN A 182 -0.08 23.53 -12.78
N LEU A 183 0.57 22.45 -12.36
CA LEU A 183 0.13 21.65 -11.22
C LEU A 183 0.19 22.48 -9.92
N ASP A 184 -0.92 22.53 -9.18
CA ASP A 184 -0.99 23.15 -7.86
C ASP A 184 -0.76 22.10 -6.77
N PHE A 185 0.51 21.90 -6.40
CA PHE A 185 0.89 20.94 -5.35
C PHE A 185 0.28 21.24 -3.99
N HIS A 186 -0.17 22.47 -3.72
CA HIS A 186 -0.86 22.79 -2.46
C HIS A 186 -2.29 22.25 -2.41
N SER A 187 -2.82 21.80 -3.55
CA SER A 187 -4.15 21.20 -3.66
C SER A 187 -4.15 19.67 -3.60
N LEU A 188 -2.98 19.04 -3.38
CA LEU A 188 -2.86 17.59 -3.24
C LEU A 188 -3.75 17.07 -2.12
N ARG A 189 -4.54 16.05 -2.46
CA ARG A 189 -5.50 15.42 -1.54
C ARG A 189 -5.74 13.97 -1.92
N TYR A 190 -6.03 13.15 -0.92
CA TYR A 190 -6.38 11.73 -1.09
C TYR A 190 -7.77 11.47 -0.53
N SER A 191 -8.54 10.64 -1.20
CA SER A 191 -9.83 10.19 -0.66
C SER A 191 -9.61 9.39 0.63
N ARG A 192 -10.60 9.41 1.52
CA ARG A 192 -10.51 8.74 2.82
C ARG A 192 -10.16 7.25 2.73
N PRO A 193 -10.64 6.46 1.73
CA PRO A 193 -10.19 5.08 1.57
C PRO A 193 -8.71 4.95 1.24
N ALA A 194 -8.16 5.83 0.39
CA ALA A 194 -6.72 5.86 0.08
C ALA A 194 -5.90 6.25 1.32
N GLU A 195 -6.35 7.26 2.06
CA GLU A 195 -5.73 7.65 3.34
C GLU A 195 -5.74 6.48 4.33
N ALA A 196 -6.85 5.74 4.43
CA ALA A 196 -6.97 4.57 5.32
C ALA A 196 -6.01 3.44 4.93
N GLN A 197 -5.89 3.15 3.62
CA GLN A 197 -4.96 2.14 3.11
C GLN A 197 -3.52 2.45 3.51
N TRP A 198 -3.06 3.65 3.15
CA TRP A 198 -1.69 4.07 3.42
C TRP A 198 -1.43 4.18 4.92
N SER A 199 -2.34 4.80 5.67
CA SER A 199 -2.19 4.97 7.11
C SER A 199 -2.12 3.64 7.84
N TRP A 200 -2.89 2.63 7.39
CA TRP A 200 -2.83 1.29 7.97
C TRP A 200 -1.48 0.64 7.73
N GLY A 201 -1.00 0.63 6.48
CA GLY A 201 0.29 0.04 6.14
C GLY A 201 1.45 0.67 6.91
N VAL A 202 1.42 1.99 7.10
CA VAL A 202 2.45 2.72 7.86
C VAL A 202 2.35 2.46 9.36
N ALA A 203 1.15 2.41 9.93
CA ALA A 203 0.96 2.30 11.38
C ALA A 203 1.02 0.86 11.90
N ALA A 204 0.52 -0.11 11.12
CA ALA A 204 0.50 -1.53 11.47
C ALA A 204 1.81 -2.25 11.11
N GLY A 205 2.61 -1.67 10.22
CA GLY A 205 3.89 -2.27 9.82
C GLY A 205 3.73 -3.50 8.94
N LEU A 206 4.83 -4.21 8.71
CA LEU A 206 4.86 -5.40 7.84
C LEU A 206 4.28 -6.64 8.53
N GLY A 207 4.28 -6.66 9.87
CA GLY A 207 3.74 -7.75 10.68
C GLY A 207 4.64 -8.11 11.87
N PRO A 208 4.36 -9.22 12.57
CA PRO A 208 3.49 -10.32 12.15
C PRO A 208 1.98 -10.02 12.25
N HIS A 209 1.24 -10.32 11.17
CA HIS A 209 -0.22 -10.15 11.09
C HIS A 209 -0.94 -11.51 11.12
N ARG A 210 -1.18 -12.01 12.34
CA ARG A 210 -1.82 -13.33 12.55
C ARG A 210 -3.31 -13.28 12.22
N LEU A 211 -3.78 -14.27 11.45
CA LEU A 211 -5.19 -14.39 11.08
C LEU A 211 -5.81 -15.61 11.75
N ALA A 212 -7.12 -15.54 12.03
CA ALA A 212 -7.84 -16.65 12.63
C ALA A 212 -7.85 -17.88 11.71
N GLY A 213 -7.75 -19.08 12.31
CA GLY A 213 -7.75 -20.35 11.59
C GLY A 213 -6.38 -20.83 11.11
N GLU A 214 -5.30 -20.11 11.42
CA GLU A 214 -3.94 -20.50 11.09
C GLU A 214 -3.30 -21.34 12.20
N ASP A 215 -3.42 -22.67 12.10
CA ASP A 215 -2.74 -23.64 12.97
C ASP A 215 -2.01 -24.69 12.12
N PRO A 216 -0.65 -24.76 12.16
CA PRO A 216 0.25 -23.96 13.00
C PRO A 216 0.42 -22.50 12.50
N ASP A 217 0.70 -21.59 13.45
CA ASP A 217 1.01 -20.17 13.16
C ASP A 217 2.13 -20.06 12.12
N PRO A 218 1.87 -19.45 10.94
CA PRO A 218 2.87 -19.36 9.89
C PRO A 218 4.06 -18.48 10.27
N TYR A 219 3.90 -17.50 11.17
CA TYR A 219 5.01 -16.67 11.63
C TYR A 219 5.91 -17.39 12.62
N ALA A 220 5.39 -18.37 13.36
CA ALA A 220 6.16 -19.17 14.32
C ALA A 220 6.96 -20.31 13.66
N ARG A 221 6.89 -20.47 12.34
CA ARG A 221 7.66 -21.50 11.63
C ARG A 221 9.15 -21.15 11.65
N PRO A 222 10.03 -22.12 11.96
CA PRO A 222 11.46 -21.86 12.02
C PRO A 222 12.02 -21.51 10.64
N VAL A 223 13.05 -20.67 10.63
CA VAL A 223 13.84 -20.34 9.44
C VAL A 223 15.19 -21.06 9.47
N ASP A 224 15.89 -21.09 8.34
CA ASP A 224 17.26 -21.62 8.29
C ASP A 224 18.20 -20.72 9.13
N PRO A 225 18.77 -21.22 10.23
CA PRO A 225 19.61 -20.42 11.12
C PRO A 225 20.91 -19.95 10.46
N ALA A 226 21.45 -20.70 9.49
CA ALA A 226 22.67 -20.31 8.79
C ALA A 226 22.39 -19.13 7.84
N ALA A 227 21.31 -19.21 7.06
CA ALA A 227 20.89 -18.12 6.19
C ALA A 227 20.51 -16.87 7.00
N ALA A 228 19.78 -17.04 8.11
CA ALA A 228 19.42 -15.95 9.01
C ALA A 228 20.66 -15.22 9.55
N GLU A 229 21.68 -15.96 10.01
CA GLU A 229 22.92 -15.35 10.52
C GLU A 229 23.68 -14.62 9.41
N VAL A 230 23.76 -15.18 8.20
CA VAL A 230 24.40 -14.50 7.05
C VAL A 230 23.74 -13.16 6.75
N LEU A 231 22.41 -13.13 6.63
CA LEU A 231 21.66 -11.91 6.31
C LEU A 231 21.72 -10.88 7.43
N ARG A 232 21.64 -11.33 8.67
CA ARG A 232 21.77 -10.47 9.85
C ARG A 232 23.16 -9.86 9.96
N ALA A 233 24.21 -10.68 9.85
CA ALA A 233 25.58 -10.22 9.89
C ALA A 233 25.89 -9.27 8.73
N TRP A 234 25.34 -9.52 7.54
CA TRP A 234 25.44 -8.60 6.42
C TRP A 234 24.82 -7.23 6.75
N ALA A 235 23.61 -7.18 7.28
CA ALA A 235 22.95 -5.92 7.63
C ALA A 235 23.73 -5.12 8.69
N LEU A 236 24.25 -5.79 9.72
CA LEU A 236 25.08 -5.16 10.75
C LEU A 236 26.38 -4.58 10.17
N ARG A 237 27.05 -5.30 9.25
CA ARG A 237 28.25 -4.79 8.55
C ARG A 237 27.95 -3.56 7.70
N HIS A 238 26.73 -3.43 7.19
CA HIS A 238 26.28 -2.30 6.38
C HIS A 238 25.61 -1.20 7.22
N GLY A 239 25.92 -1.13 8.52
CA GLY A 239 25.60 0.01 9.38
C GLY A 239 24.19 0.01 9.97
N VAL A 240 23.47 -1.11 9.96
CA VAL A 240 22.22 -1.26 10.73
C VAL A 240 22.55 -1.48 12.21
N HIS A 241 21.81 -0.82 13.10
CA HIS A 241 21.96 -1.04 14.53
C HIS A 241 21.36 -2.38 14.97
N THR A 242 21.92 -2.96 16.03
CA THR A 242 21.44 -4.25 16.56
C THR A 242 19.98 -4.16 17.04
N GLU A 243 19.52 -2.99 17.47
CA GLU A 243 18.15 -2.74 17.89
C GLU A 243 17.16 -2.86 16.71
N ASP A 244 17.55 -2.40 15.53
CA ASP A 244 16.72 -2.44 14.32
C ASP A 244 16.69 -3.85 13.71
N VAL A 245 17.86 -4.49 13.58
CA VAL A 245 17.94 -5.85 13.01
C VAL A 245 17.39 -6.90 13.98
N GLY A 246 17.42 -6.61 15.28
CA GLY A 246 17.07 -7.54 16.35
C GLY A 246 18.20 -8.52 16.73
N THR A 247 17.88 -9.41 17.67
CA THR A 247 18.77 -10.49 18.12
C THR A 247 18.83 -11.61 17.07
N ALA A 248 18.79 -12.88 17.47
CA ALA A 248 18.72 -13.97 16.49
C ALA A 248 17.32 -14.07 15.86
N TRP A 249 17.26 -14.24 14.53
CA TRP A 249 16.02 -14.60 13.84
C TRP A 249 15.81 -16.10 13.91
N ARG A 250 14.80 -16.54 14.66
CA ARG A 250 14.49 -17.95 14.89
C ARG A 250 13.35 -18.42 14.02
N ASP A 251 12.39 -17.52 13.78
CA ASP A 251 11.19 -17.81 13.00
C ASP A 251 10.93 -16.75 11.92
N ARG A 252 9.93 -17.02 11.08
CA ARG A 252 9.55 -16.13 9.97
C ARG A 252 9.06 -14.77 10.48
N GLY A 253 8.43 -14.72 11.65
CA GLY A 253 7.99 -13.49 12.31
C GLY A 253 9.16 -12.56 12.65
N ASP A 254 10.25 -13.11 13.18
CA ASP A 254 11.47 -12.35 13.46
C ASP A 254 12.04 -11.69 12.19
N VAL A 255 12.07 -12.43 11.08
CA VAL A 255 12.57 -11.93 9.79
C VAL A 255 11.67 -10.81 9.25
N VAL A 256 10.35 -11.00 9.30
CA VAL A 256 9.36 -9.98 8.87
C VAL A 256 9.50 -8.69 9.68
N ALA A 257 9.60 -8.80 11.00
CA ALA A 257 9.79 -7.64 11.88
C ALA A 257 11.13 -6.94 11.66
N ALA A 258 12.17 -7.67 11.25
CA ALA A 258 13.46 -7.07 10.92
C ALA A 258 13.46 -6.36 9.56
N ILE A 259 12.78 -6.91 8.54
CA ILE A 259 12.64 -6.26 7.22
C ILE A 259 12.04 -4.86 7.36
N GLU A 260 11.00 -4.72 8.19
CA GLU A 260 10.37 -3.44 8.47
C GLU A 260 11.33 -2.44 9.14
N ARG A 261 11.96 -2.86 10.25
CA ARG A 261 12.81 -1.98 11.06
C ARG A 261 14.08 -1.52 10.37
N VAL A 262 14.64 -2.35 9.48
CA VAL A 262 15.84 -2.02 8.71
C VAL A 262 15.61 -0.87 7.73
N ASP A 263 14.36 -0.63 7.33
CA ASP A 263 13.92 0.45 6.46
C ASP A 263 14.76 0.57 5.17
N TRP A 264 14.92 -0.58 4.52
CA TRP A 264 15.85 -0.80 3.41
C TRP A 264 15.61 0.11 2.19
N MET A 265 14.37 0.57 1.98
CA MET A 265 13.97 1.38 0.81
C MET A 265 14.67 2.74 0.75
N TRP A 266 15.18 3.24 1.88
CA TRP A 266 15.88 4.52 1.96
C TRP A 266 17.40 4.37 1.88
N ARG A 267 17.89 3.15 1.63
CA ARG A 267 19.31 2.83 1.55
C ARG A 267 19.77 2.64 0.11
N SER A 268 21.05 2.30 -0.08
CA SER A 268 21.67 2.04 -1.40
C SER A 268 21.01 0.85 -2.12
N GLY A 269 21.16 0.78 -3.45
CA GLY A 269 20.54 -0.27 -4.27
C GLY A 269 20.92 -1.71 -3.91
N GLU A 270 22.06 -1.93 -3.23
CA GLU A 270 22.46 -3.25 -2.71
C GLU A 270 21.48 -3.80 -1.65
N TRP A 271 20.79 -2.93 -0.92
CA TRP A 271 19.77 -3.33 0.06
C TRP A 271 18.57 -4.01 -0.58
N PHE A 272 18.35 -3.80 -1.88
CA PHE A 272 17.33 -4.53 -2.62
C PHE A 272 17.66 -6.02 -2.76
N ALA A 273 18.95 -6.38 -2.88
CA ALA A 273 19.37 -7.78 -2.89
C ALA A 273 19.16 -8.43 -1.51
N TRP A 274 19.57 -7.74 -0.45
CA TRP A 274 19.33 -8.17 0.94
C TRP A 274 17.84 -8.36 1.23
N TRP A 275 17.01 -7.38 0.87
CA TRP A 275 15.56 -7.45 1.08
C TRP A 275 14.95 -8.65 0.36
N ARG A 276 15.31 -8.90 -0.90
CA ARG A 276 14.82 -10.08 -1.64
C ARG A 276 15.23 -11.40 -0.99
N ALA A 277 16.41 -11.48 -0.39
CA ALA A 277 16.85 -12.67 0.35
C ALA A 277 16.10 -12.84 1.67
N ALA A 278 15.93 -11.76 2.44
CA ALA A 278 15.16 -11.77 3.68
C ALA A 278 13.69 -12.13 3.44
N VAL A 279 13.08 -11.62 2.37
CA VAL A 279 11.74 -12.03 1.92
C VAL A 279 11.72 -13.52 1.58
N ALA A 280 12.67 -14.02 0.77
CA ALA A 280 12.71 -15.45 0.44
C ALA A 280 12.85 -16.34 1.69
N LEU A 281 13.64 -15.91 2.69
CA LEU A 281 13.77 -16.57 3.98
C LEU A 281 12.44 -16.57 4.75
N ALA A 282 11.74 -15.43 4.83
CA ALA A 282 10.45 -15.30 5.50
C ALA A 282 9.35 -16.13 4.82
N GLU A 283 9.37 -16.26 3.50
CA GLU A 283 8.40 -17.09 2.76
C GLU A 283 8.75 -18.58 2.80
N GLY A 284 10.01 -18.93 3.08
CA GLY A 284 10.54 -20.29 3.04
C GLY A 284 10.77 -20.80 1.60
N ASP A 285 11.10 -19.88 0.69
CA ASP A 285 11.45 -20.18 -0.70
C ASP A 285 12.95 -20.48 -0.79
N GLY A 286 13.31 -21.75 -0.60
CA GLY A 286 14.71 -22.18 -0.51
C GLY A 286 15.51 -21.98 -1.79
N GLU A 287 14.89 -22.16 -2.96
CA GLU A 287 15.56 -21.96 -4.26
C GLU A 287 15.89 -20.48 -4.47
N ARG A 288 14.91 -19.60 -4.26
CA ARG A 288 15.13 -18.16 -4.36
C ARG A 288 16.10 -17.67 -3.29
N LEU A 289 16.04 -18.20 -2.07
CA LEU A 289 16.97 -17.84 -1.00
C LEU A 289 18.41 -18.21 -1.39
N ALA A 290 18.66 -19.43 -1.88
CA ALA A 290 19.99 -19.87 -2.29
C ALA A 290 20.60 -18.96 -3.36
N ALA A 291 19.83 -18.65 -4.42
CA ALA A 291 20.27 -17.75 -5.48
C ALA A 291 20.60 -16.34 -4.95
N ARG A 292 19.83 -15.83 -3.98
CA ARG A 292 20.06 -14.49 -3.42
C ARG A 292 21.20 -14.44 -2.41
N LEU A 293 21.45 -15.52 -1.67
CA LEU A 293 22.60 -15.60 -0.78
C LEU A 293 23.91 -15.59 -1.58
N GLU A 294 23.95 -16.26 -2.73
CA GLU A 294 25.12 -16.22 -3.64
C GLU A 294 25.43 -14.79 -4.08
N ASP A 295 24.42 -14.01 -4.50
CA ASP A 295 24.54 -12.59 -4.86
C ASP A 295 25.15 -11.77 -3.70
N ILE A 296 24.68 -12.01 -2.46
CA ILE A 296 25.08 -11.27 -1.25
C ILE A 296 26.49 -11.63 -0.79
N THR A 297 26.88 -12.90 -0.89
CA THR A 297 28.20 -13.37 -0.45
C THR A 297 29.30 -13.11 -1.48
N SER A 298 28.94 -12.90 -2.74
CA SER A 298 29.88 -12.63 -3.83
C SER A 298 30.12 -11.13 -4.08
N ALA A 299 29.29 -10.27 -3.49
CA ALA A 299 29.49 -8.82 -3.51
C ALA A 299 30.68 -8.44 -2.59
N PRO A 300 31.70 -7.72 -3.12
CA PRO A 300 32.91 -7.36 -2.38
C PRO A 300 32.67 -6.38 -1.23
#